data_AF-A0A1G2HDR5-F1
#
_entry.id   AF-A0A1G2HDR5-F1
#
_cell.length_a   1.000
_cell.length_b   1.000
_cell.length_c   1.000
_cell.angle_alpha   90.00
_cell.angle_beta   90.00
_cell.angle_gamma   90.00
#
_symmetry.space_group_name_H-M   'P 1'
#
loop_
_entity.id
_entity.type
_entity.pdbx_description
1 polymer ?
#
loop_
_entity_poly.entity_id
_entity_poly.type
_entity_poly.pdbx_seq_one_letter_code
_entity_poly.pdbx_strand_id
1 'polypeptide(L)'
;MGILHFFSETGTEGGYWAFQDSRFITKNTTRFTCTKCWAYLDTEADPDSPLQVTHVMPLDEALEEEESGKRRQDCPPDEHNFRPVSEDNWSHEGLHILKDEDVLIIYDKENPDQIVWQGYISLLKHALFAEHASGMWIHADQAGIDRETWANWFFEEYPAKLIKARPRDG
;
A
#
# COMPACT_ATOMS: atom_id res chain seq x y z
N MET A 1 -3.43 14.14 -9.63
CA MET A 1 -2.07 13.59 -9.42
C MET A 1 -2.20 12.53 -8.36
N GLY A 2 -1.26 11.60 -8.33
CA GLY A 2 -1.23 10.52 -7.36
C GLY A 2 0.08 9.77 -7.50
N ILE A 3 0.12 8.59 -6.89
CA ILE A 3 1.26 7.69 -6.92
C ILE A 3 0.80 6.34 -7.44
N LEU A 4 1.70 5.64 -8.11
CA LEU A 4 1.50 4.24 -8.40
C LEU A 4 1.67 3.43 -7.13
N HIS A 5 0.96 2.31 -7.05
CA HIS A 5 1.03 1.43 -5.90
C HIS A 5 0.69 0.01 -6.32
N PHE A 6 1.41 -0.97 -5.79
CA PHE A 6 1.03 -2.37 -5.93
C PHE A 6 0.05 -2.76 -4.83
N PHE A 7 -1.24 -2.83 -5.17
CA PHE A 7 -2.26 -3.23 -4.22
C PHE A 7 -2.34 -4.75 -4.13
N SER A 8 -1.84 -5.31 -3.02
CA SER A 8 -2.03 -6.72 -2.70
C SER A 8 -3.35 -6.91 -1.98
N GLU A 9 -4.23 -7.77 -2.51
CA GLU A 9 -5.39 -8.23 -1.74
C GLU A 9 -4.89 -9.05 -0.54
N THR A 10 -5.59 -8.96 0.59
CA THR A 10 -5.20 -9.67 1.82
C THR A 10 -5.18 -11.17 1.58
N GLY A 11 -4.01 -11.80 1.59
CA GLY A 11 -3.83 -13.24 1.38
C GLY A 11 -2.66 -13.56 0.45
N THR A 12 -2.68 -14.76 -0.15
CA THR A 12 -1.66 -15.21 -1.11
C THR A 12 -2.00 -14.86 -2.56
N GLU A 13 -3.19 -14.30 -2.81
CA GLU A 13 -3.88 -14.35 -4.11
C GLU A 13 -3.24 -13.47 -5.20
N GLY A 14 -2.33 -12.57 -4.82
CA GLY A 14 -1.61 -11.68 -5.72
C GLY A 14 -2.06 -10.24 -5.60
N GLY A 15 -1.53 -9.40 -6.48
CA GLY A 15 -1.82 -7.99 -6.44
C GLY A 15 -2.03 -7.36 -7.81
N TYR A 16 -2.62 -6.17 -7.73
CA TYR A 16 -3.06 -5.38 -8.85
C TYR A 16 -2.21 -4.12 -8.96
N TRP A 17 -1.95 -3.73 -10.20
CA TRP A 17 -1.41 -2.40 -10.50
C TRP A 17 -2.48 -1.36 -10.19
N ALA A 18 -2.18 -0.48 -9.25
CA ALA A 18 -3.10 0.53 -8.77
C ALA A 18 -2.50 1.93 -8.85
N PHE A 19 -3.38 2.90 -8.91
CA PHE A 19 -3.10 4.31 -8.75
C PHE A 19 -3.80 4.80 -7.48
N GLN A 20 -3.05 5.44 -6.59
CA GLN A 20 -3.58 6.11 -5.41
C GLN A 20 -3.64 7.61 -5.65
N ASP A 21 -4.84 8.19 -5.60
CA ASP A 21 -5.02 9.64 -5.69
C ASP A 21 -4.50 10.34 -4.42
N SER A 22 -3.61 11.30 -4.59
CA SER A 22 -2.93 11.97 -3.48
C SER A 22 -3.86 12.82 -2.62
N ARG A 23 -5.06 13.20 -3.12
CA ARG A 23 -6.07 13.91 -2.32
C ARG A 23 -6.65 13.03 -1.20
N PHE A 24 -6.47 11.72 -1.30
CA PHE A 24 -6.93 10.72 -0.34
C PHE A 24 -5.79 10.12 0.48
N ILE A 25 -4.61 10.74 0.43
CA ILE A 25 -3.47 10.46 1.30
C ILE A 25 -3.38 11.61 2.31
N THR A 26 -3.42 11.28 3.58
CA THR A 26 -3.36 12.25 4.68
C THR A 26 -2.26 11.85 5.65
N LYS A 27 -1.67 12.81 6.37
CA LYS A 27 -0.72 12.47 7.41
C LYS A 27 -1.41 11.62 8.48
N ASN A 28 -0.73 10.57 8.93
CA ASN A 28 -1.24 9.75 10.00
C ASN A 28 -1.12 10.50 11.34
N THR A 29 -2.25 10.95 11.85
CA THR A 29 -2.35 11.61 13.16
C THR A 29 -3.22 10.84 14.15
N THR A 30 -3.62 9.61 13.80
CA THR A 30 -4.71 8.91 14.48
C THR A 30 -4.32 7.51 14.94
N ARG A 31 -3.38 6.86 14.25
CA ARG A 31 -2.97 5.49 14.54
C ARG A 31 -1.54 5.43 15.03
N PHE A 32 -1.37 4.89 16.22
CA PHE A 32 -0.09 4.85 16.92
C PHE A 32 0.20 3.45 17.46
N THR A 33 1.49 3.14 17.62
CA THR A 33 1.96 1.94 18.32
C THR A 33 3.00 2.33 19.37
N CYS A 34 2.94 1.67 20.52
CA CYS A 34 3.93 1.85 21.58
C CYS A 34 5.22 1.12 21.22
N THR A 35 6.33 1.84 21.19
CA THR A 35 7.67 1.29 20.91
C THR A 35 8.17 0.25 21.93
N LYS A 36 7.59 0.22 23.12
CA LYS A 36 7.99 -0.67 24.23
C LYS A 36 7.15 -1.94 24.30
N CYS A 37 5.83 -1.78 24.29
CA CYS A 37 4.86 -2.87 24.49
C CYS A 37 3.90 -3.05 23.32
N TRP A 38 4.06 -2.38 22.19
CA TRP A 38 3.28 -2.71 20.97
C TRP A 38 1.77 -2.52 21.10
N ALA A 39 1.34 -1.85 22.17
CA ALA A 39 0.01 -1.32 22.35
C ALA A 39 -0.34 -0.48 21.12
N TYR A 40 -1.41 -0.86 20.43
CA TYR A 40 -1.98 -0.08 19.35
C TYR A 40 -3.00 0.93 19.92
N LEU A 41 -3.01 2.14 19.35
CA LEU A 41 -3.94 3.20 19.70
C LEU A 41 -4.49 3.79 18.41
N ASP A 42 -5.81 3.77 18.24
CA ASP A 42 -6.52 4.48 17.18
C ASP A 42 -7.44 5.52 17.81
N THR A 43 -7.15 6.81 17.61
CA THR A 43 -7.89 7.91 18.23
C THR A 43 -9.22 8.20 17.53
N GLU A 44 -9.44 7.64 16.34
CA GLU A 44 -10.70 7.74 15.59
C GLU A 44 -11.55 6.47 15.66
N ALA A 45 -11.03 5.41 16.30
CA ALA A 45 -11.86 4.27 16.65
C ALA A 45 -13.00 4.70 17.58
N ASP A 46 -14.17 4.08 17.39
CA ASP A 46 -15.42 4.39 18.09
C ASP A 46 -15.19 4.68 19.60
N PRO A 47 -15.56 5.88 20.09
CA PRO A 47 -15.34 6.26 21.49
C PRO A 47 -16.12 5.39 22.50
N ASP A 48 -17.16 4.67 22.06
CA ASP A 48 -17.89 3.70 22.88
C ASP A 48 -17.22 2.32 22.90
N SER A 49 -16.19 2.11 22.06
CA SER A 49 -15.31 0.97 22.11
C SER A 49 -14.20 1.28 23.14
N PRO A 50 -14.14 0.56 24.28
CA PRO A 50 -13.10 0.81 25.27
C PRO A 50 -11.74 0.68 24.58
N LEU A 51 -10.92 1.75 24.64
CA LEU A 51 -9.53 1.83 24.16
C LEU A 51 -8.99 0.44 23.84
N GLN A 52 -9.08 0.04 22.57
CA GLN A 52 -8.57 -1.25 22.15
C GLN A 52 -7.05 -1.13 22.07
N VAL A 53 -6.41 -1.11 23.24
CA VAL A 53 -5.01 -1.47 23.38
C VAL A 53 -4.94 -2.96 23.06
N THR A 54 -4.98 -3.27 21.78
CA THR A 54 -4.65 -4.59 21.27
C THR A 54 -3.15 -4.64 21.11
N HIS A 55 -2.53 -5.69 21.63
CA HIS A 55 -1.13 -5.98 21.42
C HIS A 55 -0.97 -6.42 19.96
N VAL A 56 -0.48 -5.54 19.08
CA VAL A 56 -0.25 -5.85 17.66
C VAL A 56 1.25 -5.83 17.43
N MET A 57 1.86 -7.01 17.47
CA MET A 57 3.29 -7.20 17.24
C MET A 57 3.51 -7.56 15.76
N PRO A 58 4.37 -6.83 15.02
CA PRO A 58 4.85 -7.22 13.71
C PRO A 58 5.48 -8.60 13.77
N LEU A 59 5.29 -9.35 12.68
CA LEU A 59 5.74 -10.72 12.59
C LEU A 59 7.25 -10.86 12.84
N ASP A 60 8.06 -9.97 12.28
CA ASP A 60 9.52 -10.00 12.45
C ASP A 60 9.93 -9.89 13.93
N GLU A 61 9.27 -9.00 14.67
CA GLU A 61 9.54 -8.83 16.10
C GLU A 61 8.95 -9.96 16.97
N ALA A 62 7.85 -10.58 16.52
CA ALA A 62 7.28 -11.76 17.16
C ALA A 62 8.22 -12.97 17.07
N LEU A 63 8.86 -13.14 15.90
CA LEU A 63 9.84 -14.20 15.68
C LEU A 63 11.09 -13.99 16.54
N GLU A 64 11.58 -12.75 16.66
CA GLU A 64 12.69 -12.43 17.58
C GLU A 64 12.33 -12.69 19.06
N GLU A 65 11.08 -12.45 19.47
CA GLU A 65 10.62 -12.73 20.83
C GLU A 65 10.57 -14.24 21.13
N GLU A 66 10.09 -15.06 20.18
CA GLU A 66 10.12 -16.51 20.28
C GLU A 66 11.55 -17.06 20.34
N GLU A 67 12.45 -16.58 19.47
CA GLU A 67 13.85 -17.03 19.44
C GLU A 67 14.60 -16.63 20.72
N SER A 68 14.31 -15.45 21.28
CA SER A 68 14.97 -14.96 22.50
C SER A 68 14.37 -15.52 23.79
N GLY A 69 13.16 -16.08 23.74
CA GLY A 69 12.43 -16.63 24.89
C GLY A 69 12.06 -15.60 25.98
N LYS A 70 12.25 -14.30 25.70
CA LYS A 70 11.95 -13.21 26.64
C LYS A 70 10.61 -12.60 26.29
N ARG A 71 9.58 -12.88 27.09
CA ARG A 71 8.33 -12.13 26.99
C ARG A 71 8.57 -10.64 27.23
N ARG A 72 8.16 -9.80 26.29
CA ARG A 72 8.19 -8.34 26.49
C ARG A 72 7.17 -7.94 27.56
N GLN A 73 7.53 -6.94 28.36
CA GLN A 73 6.76 -6.54 29.53
C GLN A 73 5.72 -5.47 29.15
N ASP A 74 4.47 -5.67 29.58
CA ASP A 74 3.41 -4.68 29.39
C ASP A 74 3.81 -3.33 30.01
N CYS A 75 3.55 -2.23 29.29
CA CYS A 75 3.72 -0.91 29.88
C CYS A 75 2.59 -0.64 30.88
N PRO A 76 2.89 0.05 32.00
CA PRO A 76 1.86 0.70 32.79
C PRO A 76 1.04 1.68 31.94
N PRO A 77 -0.25 1.92 32.26
CA PRO A 77 -1.17 2.73 31.45
C PRO A 77 -0.67 4.14 31.08
N ASP A 78 0.20 4.74 31.90
CA ASP A 78 0.70 6.11 31.70
C ASP A 78 2.15 6.16 31.18
N GLU A 79 2.76 5.01 30.86
CA GLU A 79 4.19 4.92 30.49
C GLU A 79 4.45 4.50 29.03
N HIS A 80 3.39 4.48 28.22
CA HIS A 80 3.50 4.20 26.79
C HIS A 80 4.30 5.28 26.06
N ASN A 81 5.13 4.85 25.12
CA ASN A 81 5.86 5.71 24.21
C ASN A 81 5.37 5.47 22.78
N PHE A 82 4.29 6.16 22.41
CA PHE A 82 3.60 6.02 21.14
C PHE A 82 4.36 6.72 20.01
N ARG A 83 4.44 6.04 18.86
CA ARG A 83 4.83 6.61 17.57
C ARG A 83 3.74 6.30 16.53
N PRO A 84 3.57 7.13 15.47
CA PRO A 84 2.70 6.78 14.37
C PRO A 84 3.04 5.39 13.81
N VAL A 85 2.03 4.59 13.47
CA VAL A 85 2.26 3.28 12.84
C VAL A 85 2.79 3.39 11.41
N SER A 86 2.55 4.53 10.78
CA SER A 86 2.98 4.91 9.44
C SER A 86 3.07 6.44 9.39
N GLU A 87 3.74 6.99 8.38
CA GLU A 87 3.76 8.45 8.17
C GLU A 87 2.41 8.96 7.63
N ASP A 88 1.75 8.15 6.81
CA ASP A 88 0.50 8.50 6.11
C ASP A 88 -0.63 7.48 6.34
N ASN A 89 -1.86 7.98 6.23
CA ASN A 89 -3.12 7.25 6.15
C ASN A 89 -3.68 7.36 4.74
N TRP A 90 -3.85 6.20 4.09
CA TRP A 90 -4.35 6.09 2.72
C TRP A 90 -5.79 5.61 2.73
N SER A 91 -6.68 6.31 2.01
CA SER A 91 -8.07 5.89 1.86
C SER A 91 -8.29 5.09 0.58
N HIS A 92 -9.04 3.99 0.72
CA HIS A 92 -9.51 3.15 -0.39
C HIS A 92 -10.36 3.92 -1.40
N GLU A 93 -10.97 5.05 -1.03
CA GLU A 93 -11.74 5.90 -1.97
C GLU A 93 -10.86 6.46 -3.09
N GLY A 94 -9.58 6.73 -2.80
CA GLY A 94 -8.60 7.19 -3.78
C GLY A 94 -7.89 6.07 -4.53
N LEU A 95 -8.13 4.81 -4.16
CA LEU A 95 -7.49 3.64 -4.77
C LEU A 95 -8.19 3.28 -6.07
N HIS A 96 -7.44 3.20 -7.15
CA HIS A 96 -7.94 2.89 -8.47
C HIS A 96 -7.12 1.78 -9.11
N ILE A 97 -7.68 0.57 -9.16
CA ILE A 97 -7.11 -0.53 -9.94
C ILE A 97 -7.16 -0.18 -11.43
N LEU A 98 -6.02 -0.29 -12.10
CA LEU A 98 -5.89 0.04 -13.52
C LEU A 98 -6.71 -0.92 -14.38
N LYS A 99 -7.34 -0.39 -15.43
CA LYS A 99 -8.14 -1.15 -16.38
C LYS A 99 -7.71 -0.83 -17.80
N ASP A 100 -7.96 -1.76 -18.71
CA ASP A 100 -7.76 -1.53 -20.14
C ASP A 100 -8.44 -0.23 -20.59
N GLU A 101 -7.79 0.46 -21.52
CA GLU A 101 -8.22 1.75 -22.08
C GLU A 101 -8.07 2.97 -21.16
N ASP A 102 -7.73 2.79 -19.88
CA ASP A 102 -7.28 3.91 -19.04
C ASP A 102 -6.03 4.55 -19.68
N VAL A 103 -5.86 5.87 -19.53
CA VAL A 103 -4.62 6.56 -19.90
C VAL A 103 -3.85 6.87 -18.64
N LEU A 104 -2.60 6.42 -18.61
CA LEU A 104 -1.70 6.65 -17.49
C LEU A 104 -0.45 7.39 -17.97
N ILE A 105 -0.05 8.39 -17.18
CA ILE A 105 1.17 9.17 -17.36
C ILE A 105 1.99 8.98 -16.09
N ILE A 106 3.24 8.54 -16.23
CA ILE A 106 4.17 8.27 -15.14
C ILE A 106 5.32 9.27 -15.25
N TYR A 107 5.61 9.94 -14.15
CA TYR A 107 6.64 10.96 -14.03
C TYR A 107 7.85 10.42 -13.27
N ASP A 108 9.02 10.96 -13.54
CA ASP A 108 10.23 10.63 -12.80
C ASP A 108 10.11 11.07 -11.32
N LYS A 109 10.66 10.26 -10.39
CA LYS A 109 10.61 10.54 -8.95
C LYS A 109 11.44 11.76 -8.55
N GLU A 110 12.58 11.96 -9.21
CA GLU A 110 13.52 13.05 -8.90
C GLU A 110 13.21 14.31 -9.72
N ASN A 111 12.62 14.13 -10.92
CA ASN A 111 12.25 15.21 -11.82
C ASN A 111 10.77 15.14 -12.24
N PRO A 112 9.85 15.80 -11.51
CA PRO A 112 8.40 15.66 -11.74
C PRO A 112 7.91 16.22 -13.08
N ASP A 113 8.73 17.00 -13.80
CA ASP A 113 8.41 17.50 -15.15
C ASP A 113 8.79 16.49 -16.25
N GLN A 114 9.55 15.44 -15.92
CA GLN A 114 9.98 14.42 -16.86
C GLN A 114 8.99 13.25 -16.88
N ILE A 115 8.46 12.94 -18.05
CA ILE A 115 7.62 11.75 -18.27
C ILE A 115 8.53 10.56 -18.57
N VAL A 116 8.44 9.50 -17.75
CA VAL A 116 9.17 8.24 -17.98
C VAL A 116 8.34 7.25 -18.80
N TRP A 117 7.02 7.36 -18.73
CA TRP A 117 6.11 6.60 -19.59
C TRP A 117 4.74 7.27 -19.71
N GLN A 118 4.11 7.12 -20.87
CA GLN A 118 2.73 7.53 -21.11
C GLN A 118 2.10 6.62 -22.14
N GLY A 119 0.87 6.17 -21.88
CA GLY A 119 0.14 5.34 -22.83
C GLY A 119 -1.24 4.93 -22.37
N TYR A 120 -1.90 4.14 -23.22
CA TYR A 120 -3.10 3.41 -22.85
C TYR A 120 -2.70 2.14 -22.10
N ILE A 121 -3.44 1.85 -21.05
CA ILE A 121 -3.37 0.59 -20.33
C ILE A 121 -3.93 -0.52 -21.23
N SER A 122 -3.17 -1.61 -21.32
CA SER A 122 -3.47 -2.81 -22.09
C SER A 122 -2.87 -4.00 -21.35
N LEU A 123 -3.67 -4.63 -20.52
CA LEU A 123 -3.28 -5.63 -19.54
C LEU A 123 -3.31 -7.05 -20.12
N LEU A 124 -2.14 -7.68 -20.14
CA LEU A 124 -1.96 -9.11 -20.44
C LEU A 124 -2.22 -9.91 -19.16
N LYS A 125 -3.44 -10.43 -19.01
CA LYS A 125 -3.89 -11.10 -17.78
C LYS A 125 -3.28 -12.49 -17.61
N HIS A 126 -2.97 -12.84 -16.37
CA HIS A 126 -2.41 -14.12 -15.97
C HIS A 126 -3.38 -14.94 -15.13
N ALA A 127 -3.15 -16.25 -15.09
CA ALA A 127 -3.82 -17.11 -14.12
C ALA A 127 -3.28 -16.85 -12.70
N LEU A 128 -4.06 -17.21 -11.68
CA LEU A 128 -3.63 -17.09 -10.28
C LEU A 128 -2.34 -17.89 -10.05
N PHE A 129 -1.40 -17.30 -9.30
CA PHE A 129 -0.10 -17.90 -8.95
C PHE A 129 0.77 -18.32 -10.14
N ALA A 130 0.54 -17.76 -11.34
CA ALA A 130 1.30 -18.12 -12.53
C ALA A 130 2.57 -17.29 -12.68
N GLU A 131 2.49 -16.00 -12.38
CA GLU A 131 3.53 -15.03 -12.70
C GLU A 131 3.78 -14.10 -11.50
N HIS A 132 5.03 -13.69 -11.34
CA HIS A 132 5.44 -12.76 -10.29
C HIS A 132 6.36 -11.67 -10.83
N ALA A 133 6.43 -10.55 -10.12
CA ALA A 133 7.44 -9.51 -10.28
C ALA A 133 8.08 -9.25 -8.92
N SER A 134 9.42 -9.33 -8.85
CA SER A 134 10.17 -9.15 -7.60
C SER A 134 9.64 -10.00 -6.41
N GLY A 135 9.21 -11.23 -6.68
CA GLY A 135 8.69 -12.17 -5.67
C GLY A 135 7.22 -11.99 -5.28
N MET A 136 6.52 -10.98 -5.83
CA MET A 136 5.10 -10.74 -5.59
C MET A 136 4.26 -11.29 -6.75
N TRP A 137 3.22 -12.08 -6.46
CA TRP A 137 2.30 -12.61 -7.48
C TRP A 137 1.53 -11.48 -8.16
N ILE A 138 1.48 -11.47 -9.50
CA ILE A 138 0.84 -10.42 -10.29
C ILE A 138 -0.33 -10.97 -11.13
N HIS A 139 -1.36 -10.15 -11.32
CA HIS A 139 -2.52 -10.55 -12.13
C HIS A 139 -2.43 -10.18 -13.62
N ALA A 140 -1.52 -9.29 -14.00
CA ALA A 140 -1.32 -8.91 -15.39
C ALA A 140 0.04 -8.26 -15.63
N ASP A 141 0.48 -8.21 -16.88
CA ASP A 141 1.55 -7.32 -17.37
C ASP A 141 0.97 -6.21 -18.23
N GLN A 142 1.66 -5.08 -18.37
CA GLN A 142 1.32 -4.08 -19.39
C GLN A 142 1.92 -4.48 -20.74
N ALA A 143 1.08 -4.56 -21.78
CA ALA A 143 1.50 -4.93 -23.12
C ALA A 143 2.55 -3.95 -23.67
N GLY A 144 3.64 -4.50 -24.22
CA GLY A 144 4.70 -3.72 -24.86
C GLY A 144 5.70 -3.08 -23.90
N ILE A 145 5.63 -3.40 -22.61
CA ILE A 145 6.61 -2.98 -21.60
C ILE A 145 7.17 -4.22 -20.91
N ASP A 146 8.46 -4.20 -20.62
CA ASP A 146 9.10 -5.23 -19.80
C ASP A 146 8.49 -5.27 -18.39
N ARG A 147 8.26 -6.47 -17.85
CA ARG A 147 7.59 -6.68 -16.56
C ARG A 147 8.30 -5.98 -15.42
N GLU A 148 9.61 -6.14 -15.31
CA GLU A 148 10.36 -5.57 -14.18
C GLU A 148 10.36 -4.05 -14.26
N THR A 149 10.50 -3.50 -15.47
CA THR A 149 10.36 -2.05 -15.68
C THR A 149 8.99 -1.55 -15.25
N TRP A 150 7.92 -2.24 -15.67
CA TRP A 150 6.55 -1.89 -15.30
C TRP A 150 6.35 -1.98 -13.79
N ALA A 151 6.68 -3.11 -13.18
CA ALA A 151 6.49 -3.37 -11.76
C ALA A 151 7.28 -2.40 -10.87
N ASN A 152 8.52 -2.07 -11.25
CA ASN A 152 9.35 -1.12 -10.52
C ASN A 152 8.66 0.23 -10.32
N TRP A 153 7.92 0.75 -11.32
CA TRP A 153 7.20 2.01 -11.15
C TRP A 153 6.13 1.95 -10.06
N PHE A 154 5.51 0.78 -9.82
CA PHE A 154 4.50 0.59 -8.77
C PHE A 154 5.12 0.30 -7.41
N PHE A 155 6.17 -0.51 -7.34
CA PHE A 155 6.86 -0.81 -6.08
C PHE A 155 7.61 0.40 -5.53
N GLU A 156 8.14 1.24 -6.41
CA GLU A 156 8.81 2.49 -6.03
C GLU A 156 7.85 3.68 -5.94
N GLU A 157 6.55 3.46 -6.09
CA GLU A 157 5.52 4.48 -5.93
C GLU A 157 5.72 5.74 -6.79
N TYR A 158 5.99 5.56 -8.09
CA TYR A 158 6.24 6.67 -9.01
C TYR A 158 5.07 7.66 -9.07
N PRO A 159 5.32 8.98 -9.14
CA PRO A 159 4.27 9.97 -9.33
C PRO A 159 3.57 9.76 -10.67
N ALA A 160 2.25 9.88 -10.68
CA ALA A 160 1.46 9.60 -11.85
C ALA A 160 0.19 10.46 -11.99
N LYS A 161 -0.39 10.40 -13.18
CA LYS A 161 -1.72 10.90 -13.49
C LYS A 161 -2.52 9.84 -14.24
N LEU A 162 -3.67 9.50 -13.69
CA LEU A 162 -4.64 8.59 -14.29
C LEU A 162 -5.79 9.38 -14.93
N ILE A 163 -6.17 8.99 -16.15
CA ILE A 163 -7.39 9.43 -16.84
C ILE A 163 -8.19 8.18 -17.13
N LYS A 164 -9.29 7.99 -16.41
CA LYS A 164 -10.13 6.78 -16.56
C LYS A 164 -10.81 6.75 -17.92
N ALA A 165 -10.87 5.56 -18.52
CA ALA A 165 -11.69 5.32 -19.68
C ALA A 165 -13.16 5.70 -19.40
N ARG A 166 -13.87 6.19 -20.42
CA ARG A 166 -15.31 6.40 -20.27
C ARG A 166 -15.99 5.05 -20.11
N PRO A 167 -16.97 4.91 -19.20
CA PRO A 167 -17.84 3.76 -19.21
C PRO A 167 -18.46 3.65 -20.61
N ARG A 168 -18.32 2.48 -21.24
CA ARG A 168 -19.14 2.19 -22.41
C ARG A 168 -20.55 1.98 -21.87
N ASP A 169 -21.42 2.97 -22.04
CA ASP A 169 -22.85 2.80 -21.80
C ASP A 169 -23.31 1.63 -22.68
N GLY A 170 -23.67 0.52 -22.03
CA GLY A 170 -24.18 -0.70 -22.67
C GLY A 170 -25.62 -0.55 -23.11
#